data_AF-A0A842Q2T0-F1
#
_entry.id   AF-A0A842Q2T0-F1
#
_cell.length_a   1.000
_cell.length_b   1.000
_cell.length_c   1.000
_cell.angle_alpha   90.00
_cell.angle_beta   90.00
_cell.angle_gamma   90.00
#
_symmetry.space_group_name_H-M   'P 1'
#
loop_
_entity.id
_entity.type
_entity.pdbx_description
1 polymer ?
#
loop_
_entity_poly.entity_id
_entity_poly.type
_entity_poly.pdbx_seq_one_letter_code
_entity_poly.pdbx_strand_id
1 'polypeptide(L)'
;MVIEEVRFDFEEFRRYADDFIYNLLKLMIISKMNSTFKDISSRQYFVNLIQQIDCCEAYIVKYGQPILYTKYRGMEFSDQKITSQFVRVNDHTIDVTMESVFEEFIKSFDILASTTASRVNWGIDVRKDSNINPFFELLDSFVHAVQRLTLLDKNNADSLMGKRFSIKNIHITRQSTHLEFLVDGQMNILRLYPSKKKGKVETLFGNSSIAGAIVSLMKQ
;
A
#
# COMPACT_ATOMS: atom_id res chain seq x y z
N MET A 1 4.81 -13.93 -18.55
CA MET A 1 4.44 -12.66 -17.90
C MET A 1 3.08 -12.28 -18.44
N VAL A 2 2.11 -12.12 -17.55
CA VAL A 2 0.72 -11.82 -17.89
C VAL A 2 0.43 -10.41 -17.36
N ILE A 3 -0.18 -9.59 -18.20
CA ILE A 3 -0.63 -8.24 -17.86
C ILE A 3 -2.14 -8.23 -18.07
N GLU A 4 -2.87 -7.77 -17.06
CA GLU A 4 -4.32 -7.62 -17.10
C GLU A 4 -4.68 -6.17 -16.75
N GLU A 5 -5.59 -5.60 -17.54
CA GLU A 5 -6.15 -4.27 -17.32
C GLU A 5 -7.65 -4.42 -17.08
N VAL A 6 -8.10 -4.05 -15.89
CA VAL A 6 -9.50 -4.13 -15.46
C VAL A 6 -10.02 -2.72 -15.24
N ARG A 7 -11.14 -2.39 -15.89
CA ARG A 7 -11.87 -1.15 -15.67
C ARG A 7 -13.02 -1.41 -14.71
N PHE A 8 -13.01 -0.71 -13.59
CA PHE A 8 -14.11 -0.66 -12.65
C PHE A 8 -14.92 0.61 -12.87
N ASP A 9 -16.19 0.45 -13.19
CA ASP A 9 -17.13 1.54 -13.36
C ASP A 9 -18.17 1.54 -12.25
N PHE A 10 -18.16 2.60 -11.44
CA PHE A 10 -19.05 2.82 -10.32
C PHE A 10 -20.08 3.91 -10.61
N GLU A 11 -20.47 4.13 -11.88
CA GLU A 11 -21.39 5.21 -12.28
C GLU A 11 -22.67 5.23 -11.43
N GLU A 12 -23.28 4.07 -11.21
CA GLU A 12 -24.51 3.90 -10.40
C GLU A 12 -24.27 4.16 -8.90
N PHE A 13 -23.03 4.00 -8.42
CA PHE A 13 -22.68 4.07 -7.00
C PHE A 13 -21.34 4.77 -6.77
N ARG A 14 -21.24 6.05 -7.17
CA ARG A 14 -19.98 6.82 -7.16
C ARG A 14 -19.20 6.78 -5.84
N ARG A 15 -19.89 6.74 -4.70
CA ARG A 15 -19.26 6.64 -3.37
C ARG A 15 -18.40 5.37 -3.22
N TYR A 16 -18.73 4.29 -3.91
CA TYR A 16 -17.94 3.06 -3.87
C TYR A 16 -16.62 3.17 -4.64
N ALA A 17 -16.47 4.12 -5.57
CA ALA A 17 -15.17 4.38 -6.19
C ALA A 17 -14.13 4.82 -5.15
N ASP A 18 -14.56 5.65 -4.18
CA ASP A 18 -13.68 6.14 -3.12
C ASP A 18 -13.29 5.02 -2.17
N ASP A 19 -14.27 4.23 -1.73
CA ASP A 19 -14.04 3.05 -0.89
C ASP A 19 -13.14 2.03 -1.60
N PHE A 20 -13.32 1.85 -2.91
CA PHE A 20 -12.51 0.94 -3.70
C PHE A 20 -11.04 1.37 -3.74
N ILE A 21 -10.72 2.64 -4.04
CA ILE A 21 -9.32 3.13 -4.01
C ILE A 21 -8.70 2.94 -2.63
N TYR A 22 -9.45 3.26 -1.58
CA TYR A 22 -8.98 3.13 -0.20
C TYR A 22 -8.63 1.66 0.13
N ASN A 23 -9.49 0.72 -0.23
CA ASN A 23 -9.24 -0.72 -0.02
C ASN A 23 -8.13 -1.26 -0.91
N LEU A 24 -8.09 -0.86 -2.19
CA LEU A 24 -7.06 -1.22 -3.14
C LEU A 24 -5.68 -0.79 -2.64
N LEU A 25 -5.53 0.45 -2.17
CA LEU A 25 -4.27 0.95 -1.63
C LEU A 25 -3.78 0.14 -0.43
N LYS A 26 -4.67 -0.28 0.48
CA LYS A 26 -4.30 -1.14 1.62
C LYS A 26 -3.79 -2.50 1.14
N LEU A 27 -4.47 -3.10 0.16
CA LEU A 27 -4.04 -4.37 -0.43
C LEU A 27 -2.69 -4.22 -1.15
N MET A 28 -2.50 -3.14 -1.91
CA MET A 28 -1.21 -2.81 -2.55
C MET A 28 -0.10 -2.67 -1.51
N ILE A 29 -0.36 -1.99 -0.39
CA ILE A 29 0.60 -1.85 0.73
C ILE A 29 0.99 -3.22 1.26
N ILE A 30 0.02 -4.06 1.64
CA ILE A 30 0.28 -5.42 2.15
C ILE A 30 1.11 -6.23 1.16
N SER A 31 0.78 -6.12 -0.13
CA SER A 31 1.45 -6.87 -1.19
C SER A 31 2.92 -6.50 -1.40
N LYS A 32 3.34 -5.34 -0.88
CA LYS A 32 4.70 -4.80 -1.02
C LYS A 32 5.48 -4.73 0.30
N MET A 33 4.87 -5.12 1.41
CA MET A 33 5.53 -5.12 2.72
C MET A 33 6.53 -6.26 2.85
N ASN A 34 7.76 -5.92 3.23
CA ASN A 34 8.80 -6.88 3.55
C ASN A 34 9.73 -6.39 4.67
N SER A 35 10.55 -7.29 5.21
CA SER A 35 11.58 -6.95 6.20
C SER A 35 12.77 -7.90 6.12
N THR A 36 13.97 -7.41 6.47
CA THR A 36 15.17 -8.25 6.52
C THR A 36 15.05 -9.27 7.67
N PHE A 37 15.17 -10.56 7.37
CA PHE A 37 14.99 -11.61 8.39
C PHE A 37 16.16 -11.70 9.39
N LYS A 38 17.37 -11.35 8.96
CA LYS A 38 18.60 -11.51 9.76
C LYS A 38 18.62 -10.63 11.02
N ASP A 39 18.01 -9.45 10.97
CA ASP A 39 17.90 -8.58 12.13
C ASP A 39 16.73 -9.02 13.02
N ILE A 40 17.06 -9.56 14.20
CA ILE A 40 16.07 -10.12 15.14
C ILE A 40 15.02 -9.07 15.52
N SER A 41 15.44 -7.82 15.71
CA SER A 41 14.54 -6.75 16.12
C SER A 41 13.52 -6.40 15.04
N SER A 42 13.99 -6.22 13.79
CA SER A 42 13.13 -5.91 12.64
C SER A 42 12.22 -7.08 12.31
N ARG A 43 12.72 -8.33 12.41
CA ARG A 43 11.90 -9.53 12.29
C ARG A 43 10.77 -9.55 13.31
N GLN A 44 11.06 -9.37 14.59
CA GLN A 44 10.02 -9.40 15.62
C GLN A 44 9.01 -8.25 15.42
N TYR A 45 9.50 -7.07 15.06
CA TYR A 45 8.66 -5.93 14.76
C TYR A 45 7.72 -6.21 13.58
N PHE A 46 8.24 -6.74 12.48
CA PHE A 46 7.45 -7.14 11.31
C PHE A 46 6.38 -8.17 11.66
N VAL A 47 6.75 -9.25 12.37
CA VAL A 47 5.80 -10.29 12.77
C VAL A 47 4.69 -9.72 13.66
N ASN A 48 5.04 -8.91 14.66
CA ASN A 48 4.06 -8.26 15.54
C ASN A 48 3.12 -7.31 14.79
N LEU A 49 3.62 -6.69 13.72
CA LEU A 49 2.85 -5.78 12.88
C LEU A 49 1.89 -6.56 11.98
N ILE A 50 2.37 -7.58 11.27
CA ILE A 50 1.53 -8.41 10.38
C ILE A 50 0.41 -9.11 11.17
N GLN A 51 0.67 -9.54 12.41
CA GLN A 51 -0.36 -10.14 13.28
C GLN A 51 -1.53 -9.20 13.60
N GLN A 52 -1.35 -7.88 13.50
CA GLN A 52 -2.40 -6.89 13.73
C GLN A 52 -3.22 -6.59 12.46
N ILE A 53 -2.97 -7.31 11.37
CA ILE A 53 -3.73 -7.24 10.12
C ILE A 53 -4.57 -8.52 10.02
N ASP A 54 -5.86 -8.39 9.73
CA ASP A 54 -6.74 -9.56 9.62
C ASP A 54 -6.24 -10.51 8.53
N CYS A 55 -6.37 -11.82 8.74
CA CYS A 55 -6.05 -12.85 7.76
C CYS A 55 -4.60 -12.79 7.21
N CYS A 56 -3.69 -12.15 7.93
CA CYS A 56 -2.31 -11.90 7.49
C CYS A 56 -1.31 -12.74 8.28
N GLU A 57 -0.34 -13.32 7.57
CA GLU A 57 0.72 -14.16 8.13
C GLU A 57 2.07 -13.70 7.60
N ALA A 58 3.12 -13.82 8.41
CA ALA A 58 4.48 -13.58 7.95
C ALA A 58 5.11 -14.90 7.49
N TYR A 59 5.80 -14.88 6.35
CA TYR A 59 6.53 -16.04 5.84
C TYR A 59 7.91 -15.65 5.32
N ILE A 60 8.82 -16.62 5.22
CA ILE A 60 10.22 -16.39 4.87
C ILE A 60 10.48 -16.89 3.46
N VAL A 61 11.07 -16.03 2.62
CA VAL A 61 11.58 -16.40 1.31
C VAL A 61 13.11 -16.43 1.35
N LYS A 62 13.70 -17.49 0.79
CA LYS A 62 15.16 -17.73 0.80
C LYS A 62 15.71 -17.72 -0.62
N TYR A 63 15.81 -16.54 -1.23
CA TYR A 63 16.58 -16.31 -2.45
C TYR A 63 17.68 -15.29 -2.15
N GLY A 64 18.90 -15.76 -1.90
CA GLY A 64 19.99 -14.90 -1.41
C GLY A 64 19.83 -14.57 0.08
N GLN A 65 19.72 -13.29 0.45
CA GLN A 65 19.47 -12.91 1.84
C GLN A 65 18.03 -13.25 2.22
N PRO A 66 17.77 -13.93 3.36
CA PRO A 66 16.40 -14.24 3.75
C PRO A 66 15.59 -12.98 4.05
N ILE A 67 14.41 -12.88 3.44
CA ILE A 67 13.48 -11.76 3.57
C ILE A 67 12.14 -12.29 4.09
N LEU A 68 11.50 -11.52 4.97
CA LEU A 68 10.13 -11.73 5.42
C LEU A 68 9.16 -11.02 4.49
N TYR A 69 8.11 -11.72 4.13
CA TYR A 69 7.01 -11.22 3.32
C TYR A 69 5.67 -11.52 3.98
N THR A 70 4.62 -10.93 3.42
CA THR A 70 3.25 -11.10 3.90
C THR A 70 2.49 -12.12 3.06
N LYS A 71 1.75 -12.98 3.72
CA LYS A 71 0.73 -13.85 3.13
C LYS A 71 -0.64 -13.35 3.60
N TYR A 72 -1.56 -13.08 2.68
CA TYR A 72 -2.90 -12.59 3.00
C TYR A 72 -3.93 -13.59 2.50
N ARG A 73 -4.81 -14.08 3.38
CA ARG A 73 -5.87 -15.07 3.04
C ARG A 73 -5.35 -16.28 2.25
N GLY A 74 -4.18 -16.80 2.62
CA GLY A 74 -3.59 -17.94 1.92
C GLY A 74 -2.67 -17.57 0.74
N MET A 75 -2.73 -16.33 0.25
CA MET A 75 -1.96 -15.86 -0.91
C MET A 75 -0.62 -15.23 -0.50
N GLU A 76 0.47 -15.68 -1.10
CA GLU A 76 1.83 -15.22 -0.81
C GLU A 76 2.26 -14.02 -1.67
N PHE A 77 2.45 -12.85 -1.07
CA PHE A 77 2.99 -11.68 -1.77
C PHE A 77 4.51 -11.63 -1.73
N SER A 78 5.15 -11.34 -2.87
CA SER A 78 6.59 -11.01 -2.90
C SER A 78 6.88 -10.00 -4.01
N ASP A 79 8.03 -9.33 -3.94
CA ASP A 79 8.39 -8.21 -4.83
C ASP A 79 8.35 -8.56 -6.32
N GLN A 80 8.57 -9.84 -6.65
CA GLN A 80 8.60 -10.37 -8.03
C GLN A 80 7.28 -10.99 -8.49
N LYS A 81 6.29 -11.14 -7.59
CA LYS A 81 5.07 -11.90 -7.89
C LYS A 81 3.95 -11.06 -8.47
N ILE A 82 3.80 -9.80 -8.07
CA ILE A 82 2.78 -8.91 -8.64
C ILE A 82 3.25 -7.46 -8.67
N THR A 83 3.03 -6.77 -9.78
CA THR A 83 3.04 -5.31 -9.87
C THR A 83 1.60 -4.86 -10.10
N SER A 84 1.15 -3.90 -9.31
CA SER A 84 -0.19 -3.35 -9.41
C SER A 84 -0.11 -1.84 -9.49
N GLN A 85 -0.92 -1.24 -10.33
CA GLN A 85 -1.06 0.21 -10.47
C GLN A 85 -2.52 0.55 -10.76
N PHE A 86 -2.92 1.76 -10.45
CA PHE A 86 -4.24 2.25 -10.81
C PHE A 86 -4.20 3.66 -11.37
N VAL A 87 -5.24 4.00 -12.13
CA VAL A 87 -5.54 5.34 -12.62
C VAL A 87 -7.00 5.62 -12.29
N ARG A 88 -7.26 6.68 -11.52
CA ARG A 88 -8.63 7.20 -11.42
C ARG A 88 -8.88 8.07 -12.65
N VAL A 89 -9.78 7.65 -13.53
CA VAL A 89 -10.02 8.32 -14.83
C VAL A 89 -10.97 9.51 -14.65
N ASN A 90 -11.98 9.34 -13.81
CA ASN A 90 -12.94 10.36 -13.42
C ASN A 90 -13.52 10.04 -12.01
N ASP A 91 -14.62 10.67 -11.62
CA ASP A 91 -15.21 10.48 -10.30
C ASP A 91 -15.82 9.08 -10.05
N HIS A 92 -16.02 8.26 -11.09
CA HIS A 92 -16.63 6.94 -10.96
C HIS A 92 -15.85 5.80 -11.63
N THR A 93 -14.86 6.09 -12.47
CA THR A 93 -14.11 5.11 -13.26
C THR A 93 -12.68 4.97 -12.75
N ILE A 94 -12.26 3.73 -12.51
CA ILE A 94 -10.92 3.40 -12.04
C ILE A 94 -10.37 2.26 -12.89
N ASP A 95 -9.23 2.49 -13.53
CA ASP A 95 -8.50 1.47 -14.27
C ASP A 95 -7.41 0.90 -13.37
N VAL A 96 -7.35 -0.43 -13.25
CA VAL A 96 -6.32 -1.15 -12.49
C VAL A 96 -5.54 -2.02 -13.46
N THR A 97 -4.21 -1.84 -13.50
CA THR A 97 -3.31 -2.74 -14.22
C THR A 97 -2.61 -3.64 -13.22
N MET A 98 -2.62 -4.94 -13.50
CA MET A 98 -1.91 -5.96 -12.74
C MET A 98 -0.96 -6.72 -13.66
N GLU A 99 0.23 -6.98 -13.17
CA GLU A 99 1.25 -7.74 -13.90
C GLU A 99 1.82 -8.81 -12.97
N SER A 100 1.82 -10.06 -13.45
CA SER A 100 2.37 -11.20 -12.72
C SER A 100 2.98 -12.22 -13.67
N VAL A 101 3.94 -12.99 -13.17
CA VAL A 101 4.39 -14.21 -13.87
C VAL A 101 3.40 -15.37 -13.70
N PHE A 102 2.43 -15.27 -12.79
CA PHE A 102 1.42 -16.28 -12.48
C PHE A 102 0.00 -15.73 -12.72
N GLU A 103 -0.70 -16.23 -13.74
CA GLU A 103 -2.05 -15.76 -14.08
C GLU A 103 -3.06 -15.94 -12.94
N GLU A 104 -3.03 -17.07 -12.23
CA GLU A 104 -3.90 -17.34 -11.09
C GLU A 104 -3.76 -16.30 -9.96
N PHE A 105 -2.58 -15.69 -9.88
CA PHE A 105 -2.30 -14.63 -8.93
C PHE A 105 -3.06 -13.34 -9.28
N ILE A 106 -3.16 -13.01 -10.57
CA ILE A 106 -3.88 -11.83 -11.04
C ILE A 106 -5.36 -11.96 -10.73
N LYS A 107 -5.98 -13.10 -11.10
CA LYS A 107 -7.39 -13.38 -10.81
C LYS A 107 -7.70 -13.27 -9.32
N SER A 108 -6.83 -13.83 -8.49
CA SER A 108 -7.00 -13.77 -7.04
C SER A 108 -6.82 -12.35 -6.50
N PHE A 109 -5.86 -11.56 -7.00
CA PHE A 109 -5.70 -10.16 -6.60
C PHE A 109 -6.90 -9.31 -7.02
N ASP A 110 -7.43 -9.51 -8.23
CA ASP A 110 -8.63 -8.84 -8.73
C ASP A 110 -9.84 -9.10 -7.83
N ILE A 111 -10.06 -10.37 -7.45
CA ILE A 111 -11.09 -10.76 -6.50
C ILE A 111 -10.87 -10.08 -5.13
N LEU A 112 -9.63 -10.06 -4.64
CA LEU A 112 -9.31 -9.43 -3.36
C LEU A 112 -9.52 -7.90 -3.40
N ALA A 113 -9.25 -7.25 -4.53
CA ALA A 113 -9.41 -5.81 -4.69
C ALA A 113 -10.89 -5.40 -4.82
N SER A 114 -11.71 -6.22 -5.48
CA SER A 114 -13.11 -5.91 -5.82
C SER A 114 -14.13 -6.33 -4.75
N THR A 115 -13.80 -7.28 -3.87
CA THR A 115 -14.76 -7.83 -2.91
C THR A 115 -14.74 -7.13 -1.54
N THR A 116 -15.92 -6.77 -1.02
CA THR A 116 -16.06 -6.18 0.32
C THR A 116 -15.66 -7.14 1.44
N ALA A 117 -15.76 -8.45 1.21
CA ALA A 117 -15.28 -9.49 2.11
C ALA A 117 -13.76 -9.46 2.28
N SER A 118 -13.02 -8.84 1.36
CA SER A 118 -11.57 -8.70 1.35
C SER A 118 -11.09 -7.33 1.88
N ARG A 119 -11.98 -6.59 2.55
CA ARG A 119 -11.61 -5.35 3.25
C ARG A 119 -10.50 -5.61 4.25
N VAL A 120 -9.46 -4.81 4.12
CA VAL A 120 -8.26 -4.93 4.92
C VAL A 120 -8.44 -4.18 6.24
N ASN A 121 -8.49 -4.92 7.34
CA ASN A 121 -8.56 -4.37 8.69
C ASN A 121 -7.18 -4.42 9.34
N TRP A 122 -6.65 -3.26 9.70
CA TRP A 122 -5.37 -3.09 10.39
C TRP A 122 -5.60 -2.64 11.83
N GLY A 123 -4.61 -2.84 12.70
CA GLY A 123 -4.68 -2.42 14.10
C GLY A 123 -5.66 -3.25 14.92
N ILE A 124 -5.82 -4.53 14.60
CA ILE A 124 -6.66 -5.45 15.38
C ILE A 124 -6.07 -5.56 16.79
N ASP A 125 -6.95 -5.49 17.78
CA ASP A 125 -6.60 -5.73 19.18
C ASP A 125 -6.42 -7.23 19.41
N VAL A 126 -5.22 -7.74 19.08
CA VAL A 126 -4.88 -9.15 19.28
C VAL A 126 -4.57 -9.44 20.77
N ARG A 127 -4.34 -8.40 21.60
CA ARG A 127 -3.98 -8.53 23.02
C ARG A 127 -4.47 -7.31 23.81
N LYS A 128 -5.39 -7.55 24.76
CA LYS A 128 -6.11 -6.62 25.68
C LYS A 128 -5.34 -5.44 26.35
N ASP A 129 -4.05 -5.25 26.12
CA ASP A 129 -3.25 -4.12 26.64
C ASP A 129 -2.92 -3.13 25.51
N SER A 130 -3.99 -2.54 24.99
CA SER A 130 -4.11 -1.81 23.72
C SER A 130 -3.22 -0.57 23.60
N ASN A 131 -2.35 -0.57 22.60
CA ASN A 131 -2.08 0.61 21.77
C ASN A 131 -1.97 0.13 20.32
N ILE A 132 -2.87 0.61 19.45
CA ILE A 132 -2.74 0.44 18.00
C ILE A 132 -1.34 0.91 17.61
N ASN A 133 -0.61 0.10 16.85
CA ASN A 133 0.75 0.47 16.46
C ASN A 133 0.71 1.79 15.68
N PRO A 134 1.44 2.84 16.10
CA PRO A 134 1.47 4.14 15.39
C PRO A 134 1.90 4.06 13.93
N PHE A 135 2.49 2.93 13.52
CA PHE A 135 2.75 2.63 12.13
C PHE A 135 1.47 2.56 11.28
N PHE A 136 0.40 1.95 11.78
CA PHE A 136 -0.85 1.84 11.04
C PHE A 136 -1.52 3.20 10.87
N GLU A 137 -1.41 4.10 11.85
CA GLU A 137 -1.84 5.49 11.69
C GLU A 137 -1.11 6.17 10.53
N LEU A 138 0.20 5.94 10.38
CA LEU A 138 0.99 6.52 9.30
C LEU A 138 0.65 5.92 7.93
N LEU A 139 0.44 4.61 7.84
CA LEU A 139 0.00 4.00 6.59
C LEU A 139 -1.41 4.44 6.21
N ASP A 140 -2.33 4.53 7.18
CA ASP A 140 -3.69 4.97 6.94
C ASP A 140 -3.73 6.43 6.48
N SER A 141 -2.93 7.29 7.14
CA SER A 141 -2.72 8.67 6.71
C SER A 141 -2.16 8.77 5.28
N PHE A 142 -1.24 7.88 4.90
CA PHE A 142 -0.75 7.79 3.51
C PHE A 142 -1.87 7.39 2.54
N VAL A 143 -2.67 6.37 2.87
CA VAL A 143 -3.81 5.93 2.04
C VAL A 143 -4.79 7.08 1.84
N HIS A 144 -5.17 7.78 2.91
CA HIS A 144 -6.06 8.94 2.83
C HIS A 144 -5.46 10.10 2.03
N ALA A 145 -4.16 10.37 2.18
CA ALA A 145 -3.49 11.40 1.39
C ALA A 145 -3.56 11.09 -0.10
N VAL A 146 -3.19 9.86 -0.51
CA VAL A 146 -3.25 9.42 -1.91
C VAL A 146 -4.69 9.49 -2.42
N GLN A 147 -5.65 8.91 -1.71
CA GLN A 147 -7.07 8.93 -2.07
C GLN A 147 -7.56 10.37 -2.28
N ARG A 148 -7.28 11.29 -1.34
CA ARG A 148 -7.69 12.69 -1.44
C ARG A 148 -7.11 13.39 -2.67
N LEU A 149 -5.86 13.10 -3.02
CA LEU A 149 -5.25 13.66 -4.23
C LEU A 149 -5.89 13.11 -5.52
N THR A 150 -6.48 11.90 -5.49
CA THR A 150 -7.25 11.39 -6.65
C THR A 150 -8.57 12.11 -6.86
N LEU A 151 -9.07 12.84 -5.86
CA LEU A 151 -10.33 13.59 -5.93
C LEU A 151 -10.14 15.04 -6.39
N LEU A 152 -8.90 15.50 -6.53
CA LEU A 152 -8.62 16.85 -7.01
C LEU A 152 -8.90 16.96 -8.52
N ASP A 153 -9.28 18.16 -8.95
CA ASP A 153 -9.39 18.47 -10.37
C ASP A 153 -8.11 18.10 -11.12
N LYS A 154 -8.22 17.50 -12.30
CA LYS A 154 -7.07 17.01 -13.09
C LYS A 154 -6.05 18.09 -13.42
N ASN A 155 -6.45 19.36 -13.45
CA ASN A 155 -5.58 20.49 -13.76
C ASN A 155 -4.84 21.02 -12.51
N ASN A 156 -5.17 20.52 -11.31
CA ASN A 156 -4.43 20.83 -10.11
C ASN A 156 -3.05 20.13 -10.14
N ALA A 157 -1.98 20.88 -9.85
CA ALA A 157 -0.61 20.39 -9.89
C ALA A 157 -0.36 19.21 -8.92
N ASP A 158 -1.12 19.13 -7.83
CA ASP A 158 -1.04 18.07 -6.82
C ASP A 158 -2.00 16.90 -7.11
N SER A 159 -2.83 16.99 -8.16
CA SER A 159 -3.81 15.97 -8.47
C SER A 159 -3.18 14.66 -8.92
N LEU A 160 -3.75 13.56 -8.44
CA LEU A 160 -3.54 12.19 -8.94
C LEU A 160 -4.64 11.75 -9.92
N MET A 161 -5.67 12.56 -10.17
CA MET A 161 -6.68 12.25 -11.19
C MET A 161 -6.01 12.13 -12.57
N GLY A 162 -6.29 11.03 -13.26
CA GLY A 162 -5.72 10.69 -14.56
C GLY A 162 -4.24 10.28 -14.54
N LYS A 163 -3.60 10.19 -13.35
CA LYS A 163 -2.20 9.77 -13.21
C LYS A 163 -2.10 8.33 -12.74
N ARG A 164 -1.08 7.64 -13.22
CA ARG A 164 -0.78 6.25 -12.85
C ARG A 164 -0.07 6.22 -11.50
N PHE A 165 -0.70 5.63 -10.51
CA PHE A 165 -0.13 5.43 -9.18
C PHE A 165 0.20 3.96 -8.93
N SER A 166 1.37 3.68 -8.36
CA SER A 166 1.73 2.33 -7.91
C SER A 166 2.62 2.35 -6.68
N ILE A 167 2.61 1.27 -5.91
CA ILE A 167 3.56 1.05 -4.81
C ILE A 167 4.57 0.02 -5.29
N LYS A 168 5.86 0.37 -5.22
CA LYS A 168 6.92 -0.51 -5.67
C LYS A 168 7.40 -1.42 -4.54
N ASN A 169 7.62 -0.87 -3.36
CA ASN A 169 8.24 -1.57 -2.24
C ASN A 169 7.90 -0.89 -0.90
N ILE A 170 7.72 -1.68 0.15
CA ILE A 170 7.56 -1.19 1.53
C ILE A 170 8.49 -1.98 2.44
N HIS A 171 9.67 -1.41 2.71
CA HIS A 171 10.67 -2.07 3.55
C HIS A 171 10.55 -1.63 5.00
N ILE A 172 10.22 -2.57 5.88
CA ILE A 172 10.02 -2.34 7.31
C ILE A 172 11.27 -2.70 8.07
N THR A 173 11.73 -1.76 8.90
CA THR A 173 12.76 -1.98 9.91
C THR A 173 12.19 -1.67 11.29
N ARG A 174 12.91 -2.02 12.35
CA ARG A 174 12.50 -1.70 13.73
C ARG A 174 12.28 -0.19 13.97
N GLN A 175 13.02 0.68 13.27
CA GLN A 175 13.06 2.12 13.56
C GLN A 175 12.31 2.97 12.54
N SER A 176 12.19 2.48 11.30
CA SER A 176 11.54 3.20 10.22
C SER A 176 11.01 2.26 9.15
N THR A 177 10.09 2.76 8.33
CA THR A 177 9.64 2.09 7.11
C THR A 177 9.97 2.94 5.90
N HIS A 178 10.54 2.34 4.86
CA HIS A 178 10.74 2.98 3.57
C HIS A 178 9.60 2.60 2.65
N LEU A 179 8.84 3.60 2.18
CA LEU A 179 7.73 3.44 1.25
C LEU A 179 8.17 4.01 -0.09
N GLU A 180 8.28 3.14 -1.10
CA GLU A 180 8.62 3.49 -2.47
C GLU A 180 7.37 3.41 -3.35
N PHE A 181 7.05 4.50 -4.03
CA PHE A 181 5.87 4.57 -4.90
C PHE A 181 6.20 5.32 -6.21
N LEU A 182 5.45 5.01 -7.26
CA LEU A 182 5.58 5.64 -8.57
C LEU A 182 4.34 6.48 -8.87
N VAL A 183 4.58 7.65 -9.47
CA VAL A 183 3.54 8.48 -10.11
C VAL A 183 3.96 8.69 -11.55
N ASP A 184 3.18 8.20 -12.51
CA ASP A 184 3.53 8.20 -13.94
C ASP A 184 4.94 7.65 -14.21
N GLY A 185 5.32 6.61 -13.46
CA GLY A 185 6.64 5.98 -13.54
C GLY A 185 7.76 6.71 -12.80
N GLN A 186 7.51 7.91 -12.25
CA GLN A 186 8.50 8.65 -11.47
C GLN A 186 8.58 8.14 -10.04
N MET A 187 9.79 7.76 -9.60
CA MET A 187 10.04 7.22 -8.27
C MET A 187 10.00 8.30 -7.18
N ASN A 188 9.31 7.97 -6.09
CA ASN A 188 9.30 8.75 -4.85
C ASN A 188 9.52 7.79 -3.66
N ILE A 189 10.29 8.24 -2.67
CA ILE A 189 10.64 7.45 -1.49
C ILE A 189 10.36 8.26 -0.24
N LEU A 190 9.48 7.74 0.61
CA LEU A 190 9.21 8.28 1.93
C LEU A 190 9.80 7.38 3.01
N ARG A 191 10.25 7.99 4.10
CA ARG A 191 10.61 7.31 5.33
C ARG A 191 9.61 7.68 6.42
N LEU A 192 8.97 6.65 6.97
CA LEU A 192 8.00 6.74 8.06
C LEU A 192 8.66 6.35 9.38
N TYR A 193 8.48 7.16 10.42
CA TYR A 193 9.03 6.97 11.76
C TYR A 193 7.90 6.83 12.78
N PRO A 194 7.43 5.60 13.07
CA PRO A 194 6.29 5.37 13.97
C PRO A 194 6.58 5.78 15.42
N SER A 195 7.85 5.83 15.84
CA SER A 195 8.26 6.10 17.23
C SER A 195 8.74 7.52 17.50
N LYS A 196 8.79 8.42 16.50
CA LYS A 196 9.30 9.79 16.67
C LYS A 196 8.17 10.79 16.93
N LYS A 197 8.32 11.62 17.99
CA LYS A 197 7.36 12.68 18.35
C LYS A 197 7.35 13.90 17.40
N LYS A 198 8.44 14.16 16.67
CA LYS A 198 8.54 15.22 15.64
C LYS A 198 9.02 14.62 14.32
N GLY A 199 8.41 15.01 13.20
CA GLY A 199 8.85 14.60 11.85
C GLY A 199 8.62 13.12 11.55
N LYS A 200 7.39 12.62 11.78
CA LYS A 200 7.02 11.20 11.53
C LYS A 200 7.20 10.77 10.06
N VAL A 201 7.32 11.70 9.13
CA VAL A 201 7.44 11.46 7.68
C VAL A 201 8.55 12.34 7.11
N GLU A 202 9.44 11.73 6.35
CA GLU A 202 10.58 12.35 5.67
C GLU A 202 10.59 11.93 4.19
N THR A 203 10.81 12.87 3.28
CA THR A 203 11.06 12.55 1.86
C THR A 203 12.53 12.24 1.68
N LEU A 204 12.85 11.01 1.28
CA LEU A 204 14.22 10.61 0.97
C LEU A 204 14.58 10.85 -0.50
N PHE A 205 13.61 10.71 -1.39
CA PHE A 205 13.79 10.86 -2.82
C PHE A 205 12.47 11.23 -3.51
N GLY A 206 12.56 11.96 -4.61
CA GLY A 206 11.42 12.50 -5.35
C GLY A 206 11.21 13.99 -5.07
N ASN A 207 10.95 14.74 -6.13
CA ASN A 207 10.72 16.19 -6.10
C ASN A 207 9.38 16.57 -6.74
N SER A 208 8.48 15.61 -6.91
CA SER A 208 7.16 15.87 -7.47
C SER A 208 6.32 16.70 -6.50
N SER A 209 5.52 17.62 -7.03
CA SER A 209 4.50 18.38 -6.28
C SER A 209 3.62 17.42 -5.48
N ILE A 210 3.22 16.31 -6.09
CA ILE A 210 2.43 15.23 -5.49
C ILE A 210 3.10 14.62 -4.26
N ALA A 211 4.39 14.26 -4.32
CA ALA A 211 5.08 13.72 -3.15
C ALA A 211 5.10 14.73 -1.99
N GLY A 212 5.31 16.02 -2.31
CA GLY A 212 5.19 17.10 -1.33
C GLY A 212 3.79 17.25 -0.75
N ALA A 213 2.75 17.12 -1.59
CA ALA A 213 1.35 17.18 -1.18
C ALA A 213 0.97 15.99 -0.29
N ILE A 214 1.39 14.77 -0.64
CA ILE A 214 1.19 13.56 0.18
C ILE A 214 1.79 13.78 1.57
N VAL A 215 3.06 14.18 1.64
CA VAL A 215 3.75 14.41 2.92
C VAL A 215 3.07 15.50 3.75
N SER A 216 2.57 16.56 3.09
CA SER A 216 1.86 17.65 3.77
C SER A 216 0.52 17.19 4.33
N LEU A 217 -0.25 16.40 3.57
CA LEU A 217 -1.50 15.80 4.02
C LEU A 217 -1.28 14.81 5.17
N MET A 218 -0.19 14.04 5.13
CA MET A 218 0.13 13.09 6.21
C MET A 218 0.52 13.75 7.54
N LYS A 219 0.80 15.06 7.54
CA LYS A 219 1.20 15.82 8.73
C LYS A 219 0.06 16.61 9.36
N GLN A 220 -1.11 16.65 8.71
CA GLN A 220 -2.34 17.27 9.23
C GLN A 220 -2.97 16.38 10.30
#